data_AF-X1NV63-F1
#
_entry.id   AF-X1NV63-F1
#
_cell.length_a   1.000
_cell.length_b   1.000
_cell.length_c   1.000
_cell.angle_alpha   90.00
_cell.angle_beta   90.00
_cell.angle_gamma   90.00
#
_symmetry.space_group_name_H-M   'P 1'
#
loop_
_entity.id
_entity.type
_entity.pdbx_description
1 polymer ?
#
loop_
_entity_poly.entity_id
_entity_poly.type
_entity_poly.pdbx_seq_one_letter_code
_entity_poly.pdbx_strand_id
1 'polypeptide(L)'
;MKTLLINPPQTFFPGETKENMMNTVEFALMLKRKYDVGMHMLFATPSYGTRLYEECNKKGYIRGSLTPRAFAEVRQNWGLPLIETEEFTAMDVKEIASRAMKTYKRISICR
;
A
#
# COMPACT_ATOMS: atom_id res chain seq x y z
N MET A 1 -11.44 20.06 -9.54
CA MET A 1 -11.12 18.68 -9.13
C MET A 1 -11.27 18.58 -7.61
N LYS A 2 -12.30 17.88 -7.11
CA LYS A 2 -12.41 17.64 -5.65
C LYS A 2 -11.49 16.48 -5.31
N THR A 3 -10.27 16.78 -4.87
CA THR A 3 -9.36 15.76 -4.36
C THR A 3 -9.82 15.33 -2.98
N LEU A 4 -10.80 14.43 -2.90
CA LEU A 4 -10.90 13.59 -1.72
C LEU A 4 -9.75 12.59 -1.86
N LEU A 5 -8.66 12.81 -1.13
CA LEU A 5 -7.61 11.81 -1.00
C LEU A 5 -8.23 10.63 -0.27
N ILE A 6 -8.64 9.60 -1.00
CA ILE A 6 -8.78 8.30 -0.39
C ILE A 6 -7.35 7.83 -0.18
N ASN A 7 -6.86 8.07 1.03
CA ASN A 7 -5.90 7.15 1.62
C ASN A 7 -6.76 5.93 1.96
N PRO A 8 -6.75 4.85 1.16
CA PRO A 8 -7.30 3.58 1.65
C PRO A 8 -6.74 3.39 3.07
N PRO A 9 -7.60 3.08 4.06
CA PRO A 9 -7.18 2.98 5.45
C PRO A 9 -5.90 2.19 5.48
N GLN A 10 -4.81 2.86 5.84
CA GLN A 10 -3.42 2.41 5.80
C GLN A 10 -3.29 0.92 5.48
N THR A 11 -3.36 0.56 4.20
CA THR A 11 -3.34 -0.85 3.81
C THR A 11 -1.92 -1.38 4.00
N PHE A 12 -1.79 -2.70 4.08
CA PHE A 12 -0.51 -3.39 4.15
C PHE A 12 0.18 -3.33 5.53
N PHE A 13 -0.61 -3.21 6.61
CA PHE A 13 -0.13 -3.37 7.98
C PHE A 13 -0.06 -4.85 8.40
N PRO A 14 0.79 -5.19 9.39
CA PRO A 14 0.70 -6.49 10.04
C PRO A 14 -0.70 -6.74 10.60
N GLY A 15 -1.29 -7.89 10.26
CA GLY A 15 -2.67 -8.26 10.60
C GLY A 15 -3.67 -8.12 9.46
N GLU A 16 -3.29 -7.50 8.34
CA GLU A 16 -4.08 -7.52 7.10
C GLU A 16 -3.89 -8.83 6.32
N THR A 17 -4.94 -9.29 5.66
CA THR A 17 -4.86 -10.36 4.65
C THR A 17 -4.86 -9.78 3.24
N LYS A 18 -4.46 -10.58 2.25
CA LYS A 18 -4.58 -10.20 0.82
C LYS A 18 -6.01 -9.85 0.43
N GLU A 19 -6.99 -10.53 1.00
CA GLU A 19 -8.41 -10.26 0.76
C GLU A 19 -8.81 -8.87 1.30
N ASN A 20 -8.39 -8.52 2.52
CA ASN A 20 -8.67 -7.20 3.09
C ASN A 20 -8.10 -6.06 2.23
N MET A 21 -6.88 -6.23 1.73
CA MET A 21 -6.24 -5.27 0.83
C MET A 21 -7.01 -5.12 -0.49
N MET A 22 -7.45 -6.23 -1.08
CA MET A 22 -8.23 -6.23 -2.32
C MET A 22 -9.59 -5.56 -2.14
N ASN A 23 -10.29 -5.85 -1.04
CA ASN A 23 -11.57 -5.20 -0.72
C ASN A 23 -11.40 -3.68 -0.59
N THR A 24 -10.31 -3.25 0.03
CA THR A 24 -9.99 -1.82 0.16
C THR A 24 -9.68 -1.17 -1.19
N VAL A 25 -8.93 -1.85 -2.07
CA VAL A 25 -8.66 -1.39 -3.44
C VAL A 25 -9.96 -1.26 -4.23
N GLU A 26 -10.84 -2.25 -4.18
CA GLU A 26 -12.12 -2.22 -4.90
C GLU A 26 -13.02 -1.09 -4.42
N PHE A 27 -13.04 -0.84 -3.11
CA PHE A 27 -13.75 0.29 -2.54
C PHE A 27 -13.20 1.63 -3.06
N ALA A 28 -11.88 1.81 -3.09
CA ALA A 28 -11.25 3.03 -3.64
C ALA A 28 -11.56 3.22 -5.13
N LEU A 29 -11.50 2.14 -5.94
CA LEU A 29 -11.83 2.18 -7.36
C LEU A 29 -13.32 2.47 -7.61
N MET A 30 -14.21 1.93 -6.77
CA MET A 30 -15.64 2.27 -6.79
C MET A 30 -15.84 3.76 -6.56
N LEU A 31 -15.17 4.34 -5.56
CA LEU A 31 -15.28 5.77 -5.28
C LEU A 31 -14.76 6.62 -6.44
N LYS A 32 -13.64 6.24 -7.08
CA LYS A 32 -13.16 6.90 -8.32
C LYS A 32 -14.22 6.88 -9.43
N ARG A 33 -14.83 5.71 -9.68
CA ARG A 33 -15.88 5.56 -10.70
C ARG A 33 -17.07 6.46 -10.41
N LYS A 34 -17.57 6.44 -9.17
CA LYS A 34 -18.82 7.11 -8.79
C LYS A 34 -18.67 8.62 -8.55
N TYR A 35 -17.53 9.06 -8.05
CA TYR A 35 -17.36 10.43 -7.53
C TYR A 35 -16.14 11.19 -8.07
N ASP A 36 -15.35 10.60 -8.98
CA ASP A 36 -14.12 11.19 -9.53
C ASP A 36 -13.01 11.52 -8.52
N VAL A 37 -12.97 10.85 -7.40
CA VAL A 37 -11.98 11.15 -6.37
C VAL A 37 -10.60 10.59 -6.72
N GLY A 38 -9.55 11.29 -6.32
CA GLY A 38 -8.17 10.85 -6.53
C GLY A 38 -7.81 9.66 -5.64
N MET A 39 -6.91 8.80 -6.13
CA MET A 39 -6.38 7.66 -5.38
C MET A 39 -4.89 7.85 -5.11
N HIS A 40 -4.49 7.77 -3.84
CA HIS A 40 -3.10 7.73 -3.43
C HIS A 40 -2.85 6.44 -2.66
N MET A 41 -1.95 5.61 -3.18
CA MET A 41 -1.57 4.35 -2.54
C MET A 41 -0.26 4.57 -1.77
N LEU A 42 -0.27 4.24 -0.48
CA LEU A 42 0.89 4.29 0.39
C LEU A 42 1.07 2.92 1.04
N PHE A 43 2.32 2.53 1.29
CA PHE A 43 2.65 1.30 2.01
C PHE A 43 2.98 1.60 3.47
N ALA A 44 2.56 0.71 4.36
CA ALA A 44 3.02 0.71 5.74
C ALA A 44 4.56 0.67 5.77
N THR A 45 5.15 1.69 6.39
CA THR A 45 6.60 1.86 6.44
C THR A 45 7.04 1.83 7.90
N PRO A 46 7.82 0.82 8.33
CA PRO A 46 8.24 0.67 9.71
C PRO A 46 9.38 1.65 10.03
N SER A 47 9.04 2.93 10.16
CA SER A 47 10.00 3.98 10.51
C SER A 47 10.53 3.80 11.94
N TYR A 48 11.84 4.00 12.13
CA TYR A 48 12.47 3.91 13.44
C TYR A 48 11.75 4.76 14.51
N GLY A 49 11.63 4.20 15.71
CA GLY A 49 10.97 4.85 16.85
C GLY A 49 9.44 4.80 16.82
N THR A 50 8.83 4.14 15.83
CA THR A 50 7.39 3.90 15.80
C THR A 50 7.03 2.55 16.43
N ARG A 51 5.83 2.45 16.99
CA ARG A 51 5.27 1.16 17.46
C ARG A 51 5.22 0.11 16.34
N LEU A 52 4.94 0.53 15.10
CA LEU A 52 4.96 -0.36 13.94
C LEU A 52 6.36 -0.97 13.75
N TYR A 53 7.41 -0.14 13.82
CA TYR A 53 8.79 -0.64 13.75
C TYR A 53 9.10 -1.62 14.89
N GLU A 54 8.74 -1.29 16.12
CA GLU A 54 8.98 -2.17 17.28
C GLU A 54 8.33 -3.54 17.10
N GLU A 55 7.05 -3.58 16.71
CA GLU A 55 6.31 -4.82 16.46
C GLU A 55 6.88 -5.60 15.27
N CYS A 56 7.15 -4.94 14.14
CA CYS A 56 7.73 -5.58 12.98
C CYS A 56 9.13 -6.14 13.27
N ASN A 57 9.94 -5.41 14.05
CA ASN A 57 11.28 -5.86 14.43
C ASN A 57 11.20 -7.07 15.38
N LYS A 58 10.30 -7.02 16.37
CA LYS A 58 10.09 -8.13 17.33
C LYS A 58 9.64 -9.41 16.64
N LYS A 59 8.78 -9.30 15.62
CA LYS A 59 8.22 -10.45 14.90
C LYS A 59 9.04 -10.89 13.69
N GLY A 60 10.12 -10.18 13.36
CA GLY A 60 10.94 -10.49 12.18
C GLY A 60 10.25 -10.15 10.85
N TYR A 61 9.27 -9.25 10.84
CA TYR A 61 8.52 -8.85 9.65
C TYR A 61 9.26 -7.85 8.76
N ILE A 62 10.36 -7.27 9.24
CA ILE A 62 11.15 -6.30 8.48
C ILE A 62 11.97 -7.05 7.42
N ARG A 63 11.73 -6.73 6.15
CA ARG A 63 12.48 -7.28 5.03
C ARG A 63 13.84 -6.58 4.89
N GLY A 64 14.91 -7.34 5.07
CA GLY A 64 16.27 -6.86 4.84
C GLY A 64 16.66 -5.71 5.78
N SER A 65 17.64 -4.89 5.36
CA SER A 65 18.09 -3.75 6.14
C SER A 65 17.30 -2.47 5.79
N LEU A 66 16.82 -1.78 6.83
CA LEU A 66 16.15 -0.48 6.70
C LEU A 66 17.16 0.63 6.43
N THR A 67 17.62 0.72 5.20
CA THR A 67 18.53 1.78 4.76
C THR A 67 17.76 3.06 4.39
N PRO A 68 18.39 4.25 4.41
CA PRO A 68 17.79 5.47 3.87
C PRO A 68 17.27 5.30 2.44
N ARG A 69 17.98 4.48 1.64
CA ARG A 69 17.56 4.10 0.30
C ARG A 69 16.26 3.30 0.32
N ALA A 70 16.16 2.25 1.13
CA ALA A 70 14.93 1.46 1.24
C ALA A 70 13.70 2.32 1.60
N PHE A 71 13.86 3.28 2.52
CA PHE A 71 12.81 4.25 2.85
C PHE A 71 12.45 5.18 1.68
N ALA A 72 13.43 5.60 0.88
CA ALA A 72 13.17 6.42 -0.30
C ALA A 72 12.43 5.62 -1.39
N GLU A 73 12.84 4.37 -1.61
CA GLU A 73 12.30 3.48 -2.64
C GLU A 73 10.86 3.06 -2.33
N VAL A 74 10.53 2.69 -1.09
CA VAL A 74 9.17 2.23 -0.73
C VAL A 74 8.08 3.29 -0.98
N ARG A 75 8.44 4.57 -1.03
CA ARG A 75 7.53 5.68 -1.36
C ARG A 75 7.31 5.88 -2.86
N GLN A 76 8.02 5.14 -3.70
CA GLN A 76 7.90 5.20 -5.16
C GLN A 76 6.96 4.11 -5.69
N ASN A 77 6.34 4.36 -6.84
CA ASN A 77 5.43 3.39 -7.49
C ASN A 77 6.10 2.06 -7.87
N TRP A 78 7.43 2.03 -7.98
CA TRP A 78 8.21 0.83 -8.29
C TRP A 78 8.86 0.19 -7.06
N GLY A 79 8.80 0.88 -5.91
CA GLY A 79 9.34 0.44 -4.64
C GLY A 79 8.76 -0.90 -4.19
N LEU A 80 9.51 -1.60 -3.37
CA LEU A 80 9.04 -2.82 -2.72
C LEU A 80 8.65 -2.50 -1.27
N PRO A 81 7.50 -2.99 -0.79
CA PRO A 81 7.14 -2.91 0.63
C PRO A 81 8.24 -3.50 1.52
N LEU A 82 8.37 -2.92 2.73
CA LEU A 82 9.42 -3.28 3.69
C LEU A 82 8.95 -4.29 4.74
N ILE A 83 7.68 -4.71 4.68
CA ILE A 83 7.04 -5.59 5.65
C ILE A 83 6.59 -6.86 4.93
N GLU A 84 6.92 -8.02 5.50
CA GLU A 84 6.41 -9.33 5.13
C GLU A 84 5.88 -10.03 6.38
N THR A 85 4.78 -10.77 6.24
CA THR A 85 4.14 -11.49 7.35
C THR A 85 3.78 -12.90 6.90
N GLU A 86 3.20 -13.69 7.80
CA GLU A 86 2.64 -15.00 7.46
C GLU A 86 1.49 -14.90 6.44
N GLU A 87 0.78 -13.78 6.39
CA GLU A 87 -0.41 -13.58 5.55
C GLU A 87 -0.08 -13.05 4.14
N PHE A 88 1.07 -12.39 3.99
CA PHE A 88 1.48 -11.78 2.72
C PHE A 88 2.98 -11.53 2.64
N THR A 89 3.50 -11.63 1.42
CA THR A 89 4.84 -11.18 1.06
C THR A 89 4.81 -9.73 0.55
N ALA A 90 5.97 -9.07 0.50
CA ALA A 90 6.07 -7.74 -0.09
C ALA A 90 5.74 -7.77 -1.60
N MET A 91 5.92 -8.94 -2.23
CA MET A 91 5.59 -9.14 -3.64
C MET A 91 4.09 -9.24 -3.87
N ASP A 92 3.34 -9.92 -2.99
CA ASP A 92 1.88 -9.93 -3.04
C ASP A 92 1.33 -8.49 -3.00
N VAL A 93 1.82 -7.69 -2.06
CA VAL A 93 1.42 -6.29 -1.88
C VAL A 93 1.73 -5.45 -3.12
N LYS A 94 2.94 -5.57 -3.67
CA LYS A 94 3.33 -4.83 -4.88
C LYS A 94 2.52 -5.26 -6.11
N GLU A 95 2.13 -6.54 -6.21
CA GLU A 95 1.25 -7.00 -7.28
C GLU A 95 -0.15 -6.39 -7.17
N ILE A 96 -0.75 -6.42 -5.97
CA ILE A 96 -2.05 -5.80 -5.69
C ILE A 96 -2.03 -4.31 -6.05
N ALA A 97 -1.01 -3.59 -5.59
CA ALA A 97 -0.85 -2.16 -5.89
C ALA A 97 -0.68 -1.89 -7.38
N SER A 98 0.10 -2.72 -8.09
CA SER A 98 0.30 -2.60 -9.54
C SER A 98 -1.01 -2.80 -10.31
N ARG A 99 -1.81 -3.81 -9.94
CA ARG A 99 -3.13 -4.05 -10.51
C ARG A 99 -4.08 -2.89 -10.24
N ALA A 100 -4.14 -2.40 -8.99
CA ALA A 100 -4.95 -1.25 -8.60
C ALA A 100 -4.61 0.00 -9.43
N MET A 101 -3.33 0.34 -9.56
CA MET A 101 -2.88 1.51 -10.32
C MET A 101 -3.15 1.38 -11.82
N LYS A 102 -3.02 0.19 -12.41
CA LYS A 102 -3.41 -0.06 -13.81
C LYS A 102 -4.90 0.20 -14.03
N THR A 103 -5.75 -0.32 -13.15
CA THR A 103 -7.21 -0.11 -13.22
C THR A 103 -7.58 1.35 -13.03
N TYR A 104 -6.97 2.02 -12.04
CA TYR A 104 -7.17 3.45 -11.80
C TYR A 104 -6.81 4.31 -13.01
N LYS A 105 -5.66 4.03 -13.66
CA LYS A 105 -5.25 4.73 -14.89
C LYS A 105 -6.28 4.54 -16.01
N ARG A 106 -6.76 3.30 -16.22
CA ARG A 106 -7.79 3.01 -17.24
C ARG A 106 -9.06 3.81 -16.99
N ILE A 107 -9.57 3.82 -15.76
CA ILE A 107 -10.77 4.59 -15.38
C ILE A 107 -10.55 6.10 -15.58
N SER A 108 -9.32 6.58 -15.36
CA SER A 108 -8.99 8.00 -15.48
C SER A 108 -8.84 8.48 -16.93
N ILE A 109 -8.52 7.58 -17.86
CA ILE A 109 -8.37 7.91 -19.30
C ILE A 109 -9.71 7.86 -20.03
N CYS A 110 -10.64 6.98 -19.63
CA CYS A 110 -11.96 6.86 -20.24
C CYS A 110 -12.98 7.91 -19.73
N ARG A 111 -12.50 9.07 -19.28
CA ARG A 111 -13.30 10.18 -18.76
C ARG A 111 -13.35 11.33 -19.75
#